data_AF-G5AY66-F1
#
_entry.id   AF-G5AY66-F1
#
_cell.length_a   1.000
_cell.length_b   1.000
_cell.length_c   1.000
_cell.angle_alpha   90.00
_cell.angle_beta   90.00
_cell.angle_gamma   90.00
#
_symmetry.space_group_name_H-M   'P 1'
#
loop_
_entity.id
_entity.type
_entity.pdbx_description
1 polymer ?
#
loop_
_entity_poly.entity_id
_entity_poly.type
_entity_poly.pdbx_seq_one_letter_code
_entity_poly.pdbx_strand_id
1 'polypeptide(L)'
;MEGFQSLKEGEAVEFTFKKSAKDLESHRVTGPGGVFCIGSERRPNGKNMQKHRSKGDRCYNCGGLGHHAKGCKLPPQPKKCQFCQSINHTVASCPLKAQQAPSSQGNPAYFREEEEEINIPALLPEAQN
;
A
#
# COMPACT_ATOMS: atom_id res chain seq x y z
N MET A 1 -6.56 3.00 -23.63
CA MET A 1 -5.59 2.22 -24.41
C MET A 1 -5.30 0.97 -23.60
N GLU A 2 -5.74 -0.18 -24.08
CA GLU A 2 -5.61 -1.46 -23.37
C GLU A 2 -4.36 -2.18 -23.90
N GLY A 3 -3.53 -2.77 -23.02
CA GLY A 3 -2.29 -3.45 -23.39
C GLY A 3 -1.00 -2.84 -22.80
N PHE A 4 0.13 -3.50 -23.05
CA PHE A 4 1.45 -3.05 -22.61
C PHE A 4 1.97 -1.94 -23.53
N GLN A 5 2.43 -0.83 -22.95
CA GLN A 5 3.10 0.26 -23.66
C GLN A 5 4.62 0.09 -23.71
N SER A 6 5.09 -1.15 -23.53
CA SER A 6 6.49 -1.53 -23.66
C SER A 6 6.61 -2.62 -24.72
N LEU A 7 7.84 -2.88 -25.18
CA LEU A 7 8.19 -4.01 -26.05
C LEU A 7 9.09 -4.97 -25.26
N LYS A 8 9.00 -6.27 -25.53
CA LYS A 8 10.05 -7.21 -25.09
C LYS A 8 11.20 -7.25 -26.11
N GLU A 9 12.38 -7.62 -25.64
CA GLU A 9 13.49 -7.89 -26.54
C GLU A 9 13.15 -9.09 -27.45
N GLY A 10 13.44 -8.96 -28.75
CA GLY A 10 13.08 -9.98 -29.75
C GLY A 10 11.58 -10.07 -30.09
N GLU A 11 10.75 -9.10 -29.67
CA GLU A 11 9.35 -9.04 -30.09
C GLU A 11 9.22 -8.69 -31.57
N ALA A 12 8.46 -9.49 -32.33
CA ALA A 12 8.07 -9.12 -33.68
C ALA A 12 7.04 -7.98 -33.60
N VAL A 13 7.30 -6.89 -34.33
CA VAL A 13 6.42 -5.72 -34.39
C VAL A 13 6.27 -5.21 -35.81
N GLU A 14 5.11 -4.65 -36.08
CA GLU A 14 4.83 -3.80 -37.24
C GLU A 14 4.82 -2.35 -36.77
N PHE A 15 5.53 -1.48 -37.47
CA PHE A 15 5.53 -0.06 -37.14
C PHE A 15 5.55 0.83 -38.38
N THR A 16 5.03 2.03 -38.22
CA THR A 16 5.18 3.12 -39.19
C THR A 16 6.20 4.09 -38.63
N PHE A 17 7.07 4.63 -39.49
CA PHE A 17 8.05 5.62 -39.08
C PHE A 17 7.93 6.90 -39.92
N LYS A 18 8.36 8.01 -39.34
CA LYS A 18 8.50 9.32 -40.00
C LYS A 18 9.95 9.76 -39.86
N LYS A 19 10.49 10.42 -40.88
CA LYS A 19 11.83 11.00 -40.81
C LYS A 19 11.77 12.32 -40.04
N SER A 20 12.42 12.37 -38.88
CA SER A 20 12.57 13.58 -38.06
C SER A 20 13.92 14.25 -38.35
N ALA A 21 14.13 15.45 -37.81
CA ALA A 21 15.39 16.17 -37.91
C ALA A 21 16.55 15.46 -37.20
N LYS A 22 16.22 14.59 -36.23
CA LYS A 22 17.18 13.80 -35.47
C LYS A 22 17.43 12.44 -36.12
N ASP A 23 16.38 11.65 -36.38
CA ASP A 23 16.46 10.31 -36.99
C ASP A 23 15.08 9.82 -37.45
N LEU A 24 14.95 8.55 -37.83
CA LEU A 24 13.66 7.89 -38.03
C LEU A 24 12.94 7.70 -36.68
N GLU A 25 11.73 8.22 -36.57
CA GLU A 25 10.89 8.12 -35.39
C GLU A 25 9.69 7.23 -35.68
N SER A 26 9.41 6.26 -34.81
CA SER A 26 8.21 5.44 -34.93
C SER A 26 6.96 6.24 -34.53
N HIS A 27 5.92 6.21 -35.36
CA HIS A 27 4.67 6.94 -35.15
C HIS A 27 3.55 6.03 -34.63
N ARG A 28 3.55 4.75 -35.04
CA ARG A 28 2.63 3.71 -34.56
C ARG A 28 3.38 2.40 -34.49
N VAL A 29 3.27 1.67 -33.37
CA VAL A 29 3.90 0.36 -33.14
C VAL A 29 2.81 -0.63 -32.71
N THR A 30 2.72 -1.76 -33.39
CA THR A 30 1.81 -2.87 -33.10
C THR A 30 2.50 -4.21 -33.27
N GLY A 31 1.90 -5.30 -32.80
CA GLY A 31 2.33 -6.65 -33.16
C GLY A 31 1.95 -7.01 -34.60
N PRO A 32 2.39 -8.19 -35.09
CA PRO A 32 2.10 -8.66 -36.43
C PRO A 32 0.60 -8.80 -36.68
N GLY A 33 0.11 -8.33 -37.83
CA GLY A 33 -1.33 -8.29 -38.12
C GLY A 33 -2.11 -7.28 -37.28
N GLY A 34 -1.43 -6.28 -36.71
CA GLY A 34 -2.07 -5.19 -35.95
C GLY A 34 -2.51 -5.56 -34.53
N VAL A 35 -2.08 -6.72 -34.01
CA VAL A 35 -2.37 -7.14 -32.62
C VAL A 35 -1.66 -6.26 -31.59
N PHE A 36 -2.06 -6.36 -30.33
CA PHE A 36 -1.36 -5.67 -29.24
C PHE A 36 0.06 -6.22 -29.03
N CYS A 37 0.98 -5.33 -28.67
CA CYS A 37 2.33 -5.72 -28.29
C CYS A 37 2.28 -6.59 -27.01
N ILE A 38 3.15 -7.59 -26.97
CA ILE A 38 3.36 -8.50 -25.83
C ILE A 38 3.92 -7.69 -24.66
N GLY A 39 4.93 -6.86 -24.94
CA GLY A 39 5.55 -5.99 -23.97
C GLY A 39 6.44 -6.70 -22.95
N SER A 40 7.12 -5.89 -22.14
CA SER A 40 8.15 -6.36 -21.22
C SER A 40 7.60 -7.30 -20.16
N GLU A 41 8.34 -8.37 -19.85
CA GLU A 41 8.04 -9.27 -18.72
C GLU A 41 8.24 -8.61 -17.34
N ARG A 42 8.82 -7.41 -17.30
CA ARG A 42 8.86 -6.60 -16.08
C ARG A 42 7.42 -6.45 -15.60
N ARG A 43 7.16 -7.08 -14.45
CA ARG A 43 5.81 -7.31 -13.93
C ARG A 43 4.96 -6.06 -14.11
N PRO A 44 3.72 -6.18 -14.62
CA PRO A 44 2.79 -5.07 -14.55
C PRO A 44 2.72 -4.62 -13.10
N ASN A 45 2.96 -3.32 -12.90
CA ASN A 45 2.96 -2.62 -11.62
C ASN A 45 2.05 -3.31 -10.59
N GLY A 46 2.65 -3.95 -9.59
CA GLY A 46 1.99 -4.35 -8.35
C GLY A 46 0.75 -5.26 -8.48
N LYS A 47 0.92 -6.53 -8.90
CA LYS A 47 0.00 -7.61 -8.46
C LYS A 47 0.18 -7.97 -6.96
N ASN A 48 0.45 -6.98 -6.11
CA ASN A 48 0.21 -7.06 -4.67
C ASN A 48 -0.90 -6.08 -4.25
N MET A 49 -1.86 -5.81 -5.15
CA MET A 49 -3.06 -5.01 -4.84
C MET A 49 -4.24 -5.86 -4.36
N GLN A 50 -4.13 -7.20 -4.34
CA GLN A 50 -5.26 -8.07 -3.98
C GLN A 50 -5.14 -8.75 -2.61
N LYS A 51 -3.97 -8.76 -1.95
CA LYS A 51 -3.85 -9.41 -0.64
C LYS A 51 -4.08 -8.46 0.55
N HIS A 52 -4.00 -7.15 0.34
CA HIS A 52 -4.10 -6.15 1.40
C HIS A 52 -5.21 -5.10 1.16
N ARG A 53 -6.27 -5.43 0.41
CA ARG A 53 -7.43 -4.52 0.24
C ARG A 53 -8.78 -5.09 0.67
N SER A 54 -8.81 -6.21 1.39
CA SER A 54 -10.07 -6.86 1.77
C SER A 54 -10.22 -7.18 3.27
N LYS A 55 -9.29 -6.73 4.12
CA LYS A 55 -9.32 -7.03 5.58
C LYS A 55 -9.60 -5.82 6.49
N GLY A 56 -9.57 -4.59 5.96
CA GLY A 56 -9.63 -3.33 6.73
C GLY A 56 -11.03 -2.77 7.04
N ASP A 57 -11.98 -2.85 6.10
CA ASP A 57 -13.31 -2.21 6.25
C ASP A 57 -14.40 -3.18 6.75
N ARG A 58 -14.04 -4.02 7.73
CA ARG A 58 -15.01 -4.92 8.38
C ARG A 58 -15.33 -4.41 9.76
N CYS A 59 -16.60 -4.48 10.13
CA CYS A 59 -17.06 -4.17 11.47
C CYS A 59 -16.32 -5.04 12.50
N TYR A 60 -15.63 -4.42 13.46
CA TYR A 60 -14.90 -5.15 14.51
C TYR A 60 -15.81 -5.96 15.45
N ASN A 61 -17.13 -5.67 15.45
CA ASN A 61 -18.11 -6.40 16.24
C ASN A 61 -18.62 -7.66 15.50
N CYS A 62 -19.21 -7.50 14.31
CA CYS A 62 -19.88 -8.59 13.59
C CYS A 62 -19.09 -9.13 12.38
N GLY A 63 -18.12 -8.37 11.87
CA GLY A 63 -17.38 -8.69 10.64
C GLY A 63 -18.07 -8.29 9.34
N GLY A 64 -19.26 -7.67 9.41
CA GLY A 64 -19.98 -7.17 8.24
C GLY A 64 -19.27 -6.01 7.55
N LEU A 65 -19.57 -5.83 6.26
CA LEU A 65 -19.08 -4.72 5.43
C LEU A 65 -20.03 -3.52 5.50
N GLY A 66 -19.56 -2.34 5.11
CA GLY A 66 -20.40 -1.13 4.98
C GLY A 66 -20.77 -0.45 6.30
N HIS A 67 -20.24 -0.90 7.44
CA HIS A 67 -20.34 -0.21 8.71
C HIS A 67 -19.16 -0.53 9.63
N HIS A 68 -18.85 0.37 10.55
CA HIS A 68 -17.88 0.14 11.64
C HIS A 68 -18.60 -0.30 12.92
N ALA A 69 -17.84 -0.79 13.92
CA ALA A 69 -18.38 -1.26 15.19
C ALA A 69 -19.27 -0.20 15.90
N LYS A 70 -18.95 1.09 15.74
CA LYS A 70 -19.75 2.21 16.28
C LYS A 70 -21.19 2.25 15.74
N GLY A 71 -21.42 1.73 14.53
CA GLY A 71 -22.74 1.67 13.89
C GLY A 71 -23.29 0.25 13.77
N CYS A 72 -22.76 -0.71 14.53
CA CYS A 72 -23.24 -2.08 14.48
C CYS A 72 -24.55 -2.24 15.24
N LYS A 73 -25.54 -2.87 14.62
CA LYS A 73 -26.86 -3.14 15.23
C LYS A 73 -26.86 -4.33 16.18
N LEU A 74 -25.82 -5.16 16.15
CA LEU A 74 -25.70 -6.32 17.03
C LEU A 74 -25.14 -5.90 18.40
N PRO A 75 -25.54 -6.59 19.49
CA PRO A 75 -24.94 -6.35 20.80
C PRO A 75 -23.42 -6.57 20.75
N PRO A 76 -22.65 -5.94 21.66
CA PRO A 76 -21.21 -6.15 21.75
C PRO A 76 -20.86 -7.63 21.85
N GLN A 77 -20.15 -8.13 20.84
CA GLN A 77 -19.65 -9.49 20.73
C GLN A 77 -18.25 -9.56 21.35
N PRO A 78 -17.83 -10.74 21.83
CA PRO A 78 -16.47 -10.94 22.30
C PRO A 78 -15.46 -10.61 21.19
N LYS A 79 -14.41 -9.87 21.55
CA LYS A 79 -13.38 -9.44 20.61
C LYS A 79 -12.65 -10.69 20.08
N LYS A 80 -12.72 -10.88 18.77
CA LYS A 80 -11.99 -11.94 18.05
C LYS A 80 -10.69 -11.42 17.45
N CYS A 81 -9.72 -12.31 17.30
CA CYS A 81 -8.49 -12.09 16.56
C CYS A 81 -8.83 -11.64 15.13
N GLN A 82 -8.35 -10.46 14.74
CA GLN A 82 -8.62 -9.91 13.39
C GLN A 82 -7.89 -10.70 12.29
N PHE A 83 -6.92 -11.54 12.66
CA PHE A 83 -6.15 -12.35 11.75
C PHE A 83 -6.81 -13.72 11.46
N CYS A 84 -7.06 -14.51 12.51
CA CYS A 84 -7.58 -15.88 12.43
C CYS A 84 -9.01 -16.07 12.92
N GLN A 85 -9.65 -15.01 13.43
CA GLN A 85 -11.03 -15.00 13.91
C GLN A 85 -11.29 -15.81 15.20
N SER A 86 -10.23 -16.30 15.86
CA SER A 86 -10.34 -16.94 17.18
C SER A 86 -10.76 -15.95 18.27
N ILE A 87 -11.58 -16.39 19.22
CA ILE A 87 -12.00 -15.59 20.40
C ILE A 87 -11.01 -15.67 21.56
N ASN A 88 -10.04 -16.59 21.52
CA ASN A 88 -9.15 -16.88 22.66
C ASN A 88 -7.99 -15.88 22.78
N HIS A 89 -7.67 -15.17 21.69
CA HIS A 89 -6.54 -14.24 21.65
C HIS A 89 -6.86 -13.06 20.73
N THR A 90 -6.11 -11.97 20.89
CA THR A 90 -6.16 -10.82 19.98
C THR A 90 -5.09 -10.98 18.89
N VAL A 91 -5.14 -10.13 17.86
CA VAL A 91 -4.14 -10.14 16.77
C VAL A 91 -2.69 -9.99 17.26
N ALA A 92 -2.48 -9.37 18.44
CA ALA A 92 -1.17 -9.23 19.06
C ALA A 92 -0.57 -10.56 19.51
N SER A 93 -1.41 -11.46 20.03
CA SER A 93 -1.00 -12.78 20.55
C SER A 93 -1.42 -13.93 19.61
N CYS A 94 -1.59 -13.65 18.32
CA CYS A 94 -2.04 -14.65 17.36
C CYS A 94 -0.88 -15.59 16.97
N PRO A 95 -0.95 -16.90 17.28
CA PRO A 95 0.13 -17.83 16.96
C PRO A 95 0.36 -17.96 15.46
N LEU A 96 -0.71 -17.86 14.65
CA LEU A 96 -0.61 -17.88 13.19
C LEU A 96 0.04 -16.62 12.61
N LYS A 97 -0.07 -15.48 13.30
CA LYS A 97 0.60 -14.25 12.87
C LYS A 97 2.08 -14.29 13.23
N ALA A 98 2.43 -14.83 14.40
CA ALA A 98 3.82 -14.97 14.84
C ALA A 98 4.65 -15.88 13.90
N GLN A 99 4.03 -16.90 13.32
CA GLN A 99 4.67 -17.80 12.35
C GLN A 99 4.85 -17.18 10.96
N GLN A 100 4.11 -16.12 10.62
CA GLN A 100 4.20 -15.41 9.34
C GLN A 100 5.10 -14.18 9.45
N ALA A 101 6.31 -14.34 10.00
CA ALA A 101 7.28 -13.26 10.09
C ALA A 101 7.49 -12.62 8.70
N PRO A 102 7.10 -11.34 8.50
CA PRO A 102 7.61 -10.55 7.41
C PRO A 102 8.98 -10.02 7.86
N SER A 103 10.05 -10.45 7.19
CA SER A 103 11.34 -9.77 7.23
C SER A 103 11.20 -8.38 6.62
N SER A 104 10.78 -7.38 7.39
CA SER A 104 10.92 -5.95 7.05
C SER A 104 10.81 -5.10 8.32
N GLN A 105 11.86 -4.32 8.57
CA GLN A 105 12.12 -3.45 9.71
C GLN A 105 10.98 -2.49 10.08
N GLY A 106 10.86 -2.15 11.37
CA GLY A 106 10.24 -0.88 11.77
C GLY A 106 9.77 -0.75 13.22
N ASN A 107 10.67 -0.26 14.08
CA ASN A 107 10.45 0.59 15.25
C ASN A 107 10.13 -0.04 16.64
N PRO A 108 11.09 -0.03 17.60
CA PRO A 108 10.80 -0.16 19.02
C PRO A 108 10.57 1.21 19.68
N ALA A 109 9.88 1.16 20.82
CA ALA A 109 9.88 2.15 21.89
C ALA A 109 9.27 3.54 21.61
N TYR A 110 8.10 3.78 22.20
CA TYR A 110 7.94 5.02 22.96
C TYR A 110 7.56 4.62 24.38
N PHE A 111 8.57 4.68 25.25
CA PHE A 111 8.39 4.75 26.69
C PHE A 111 7.64 6.04 26.99
N ARG A 112 6.71 5.98 27.93
CA ARG A 112 6.10 7.15 28.53
C ARG A 112 7.13 7.69 29.52
N GLU A 113 7.88 8.69 29.11
CA GLU A 113 8.81 9.40 29.98
C GLU A 113 8.05 10.52 30.69
N GLU A 114 8.30 10.57 31.99
CA GLU A 114 7.63 11.39 32.98
C GLU A 114 8.17 12.82 32.86
N GLU A 115 7.25 13.77 32.85
CA GLU A 115 7.49 15.20 32.82
C GLU A 115 8.28 15.66 34.05
N GLU A 116 9.53 16.12 33.86
CA GLU A 116 10.22 16.93 34.86
C GLU A 116 10.51 18.31 34.25
N GLU A 117 9.73 19.30 34.71
CA GLU A 117 9.83 20.70 34.32
C GLU A 117 11.17 21.29 34.74
N ILE A 118 11.94 21.75 33.77
CA ILE A 118 13.09 22.63 34.02
C ILE A 118 12.68 24.05 33.65
N ASN A 119 12.36 24.82 34.69
CA ASN A 119 12.08 26.24 34.67
C ASN A 119 13.29 27.02 34.13
N ILE A 120 13.11 27.79 33.05
CA ILE A 120 14.03 28.85 32.64
C ILE A 120 13.25 30.16 32.54
N PRO A 121 13.60 31.21 33.31
CA PRO A 121 12.94 32.51 33.18
C PRO A 121 13.48 33.24 31.94
N ALA A 122 12.55 33.71 31.12
CA ALA A 122 12.84 34.54 29.95
C ALA A 122 13.36 35.92 30.37
N LEU A 123 14.57 36.27 29.92
CA LEU A 123 15.08 37.64 29.93
C LEU A 123 14.41 38.41 28.77
N LEU A 124 13.55 39.37 29.12
CA LEU A 124 13.02 40.39 28.21
C LEU A 124 14.10 41.44 27.92
N PRO A 125 14.24 41.91 26.66
CA PRO A 125 15.01 43.11 26.34
C PRO A 125 14.07 44.33 26.30
N GLU A 126 14.32 45.34 27.13
CA GLU A 126 13.75 46.68 26.94
C GLU A 126 14.88 47.70 26.84
N ALA A 127 14.80 48.49 25.76
CA ALA A 127 15.69 49.59 25.45
C ALA A 127 15.11 50.91 25.99
N GLN A 128 15.99 51.91 26.09
CA GLN A 128 15.76 53.37 26.19
C GLN A 128 15.51 53.97 27.60
N ASN A 129 16.53 54.59 28.18
CA ASN A 129 16.78 56.05 28.07
C ASN A 129 18.24 56.36 28.43
#